data_AF-A0A2S6QZF6-F1
#
_entry.id   AF-A0A2S6QZF6-F1
#
_cell.length_a   1.000
_cell.length_b   1.000
_cell.length_c   1.000
_cell.angle_alpha   90.00
_cell.angle_beta   90.00
_cell.angle_gamma   90.00
#
_symmetry.space_group_name_H-M   'P 1'
#
loop_
_entity.id
_entity.type
_entity.pdbx_description
1 polymer ?
#
loop_
_entity_poly.entity_id
_entity_poly.type
_entity_poly.pdbx_seq_one_letter_code
_entity_poly.pdbx_strand_id
1 'polypeptide(L)'
;MTAMVRQISWLAPGQPQILPLSVALLLLAGGIAYLSDAVGGRQASLYLIGGALGISLYHAFFGFTGAYRRLFAEGRGSGVRAQLIMLAAASLAFAPLLGSGSIFGNYAEALRLLCTESIVLDGLYECILCAC
;
A
#
# COMPACT_ATOMS: atom_id res chain seq x y z
N MET A 1 -26.71 34.64 -4.21
CA MET A 1 -25.96 33.73 -3.32
C MET A 1 -26.82 32.58 -2.74
N THR A 2 -28.15 32.68 -2.66
CA THR A 2 -29.05 31.62 -2.14
C THR A 2 -29.41 30.50 -3.12
N ALA A 3 -29.14 30.64 -4.42
CA ALA A 3 -29.47 29.62 -5.43
C ALA A 3 -28.43 28.49 -5.57
N MET A 4 -27.20 28.67 -5.09
CA MET A 4 -26.08 27.73 -5.29
C MET A 4 -26.05 26.58 -4.27
N VAL A 5 -26.84 26.64 -3.19
CA VAL A 5 -26.90 25.60 -2.14
C VAL A 5 -27.90 24.48 -2.50
N ARG A 6 -28.81 24.71 -3.45
CA ARG A 6 -29.83 23.74 -3.90
C ARG A 6 -29.29 22.71 -4.93
N GLN A 7 -27.98 22.55 -5.06
CA GLN A 7 -27.38 21.56 -5.98
C GLN A 7 -26.79 20.33 -5.28
N ILE A 8 -26.93 20.19 -3.97
CA ILE A 8 -26.48 19.02 -3.19
C ILE A 8 -27.60 17.95 -3.09
N SER A 9 -28.58 17.97 -3.99
CA SER A 9 -29.64 16.94 -4.07
C SER A 9 -29.13 15.56 -4.52
N TRP A 10 -27.83 15.42 -4.84
CA TRP A 10 -27.19 14.16 -5.20
C TRP A 10 -26.95 13.23 -4.00
N LEU A 11 -27.20 13.67 -2.77
CA LEU A 11 -27.38 12.74 -1.64
C LEU A 11 -28.81 12.24 -1.66
N ALA A 12 -29.12 11.28 -2.53
CA ALA A 12 -30.15 10.30 -2.17
C ALA A 12 -29.50 9.39 -1.10
N PRO A 13 -29.82 9.54 0.19
CA PRO A 13 -29.28 8.63 1.19
C PRO A 13 -29.99 7.29 1.03
N GLY A 14 -29.22 6.23 0.77
CA GLY A 14 -29.73 4.85 0.84
C GLY A 14 -29.88 4.09 -0.48
N GLN A 15 -29.33 4.57 -1.61
CA GLN A 15 -29.12 3.68 -2.75
C GLN A 15 -27.95 2.74 -2.39
N PRO A 16 -28.18 1.43 -2.18
CA PRO A 16 -27.07 0.51 -1.96
C PRO A 16 -26.25 0.54 -3.25
N GLN A 17 -24.98 0.88 -3.14
CA GLN A 17 -24.08 0.98 -4.29
C GLN A 17 -23.61 -0.44 -4.64
N ILE A 18 -24.60 -1.29 -4.94
CA ILE A 18 -24.41 -2.70 -5.27
C ILE A 18 -23.65 -2.80 -6.58
N LEU A 19 -23.80 -1.81 -7.45
CA LEU A 19 -23.11 -1.74 -8.74
C LEU A 19 -21.58 -1.72 -8.60
N PRO A 20 -20.94 -0.80 -7.86
CA PRO A 20 -19.49 -0.86 -7.65
C PRO A 20 -19.07 -2.09 -6.83
N LEU A 21 -19.89 -2.57 -5.89
CA LEU A 21 -19.58 -3.77 -5.11
C LEU A 21 -19.56 -5.03 -5.98
N SER A 22 -20.54 -5.20 -6.86
CA SER A 22 -20.65 -6.37 -7.75
C SER A 22 -19.55 -6.35 -8.81
N VAL A 23 -19.24 -5.18 -9.37
CA VAL A 23 -18.10 -5.00 -10.29
C VAL A 23 -16.80 -5.36 -9.59
N ALA A 24 -16.56 -4.86 -8.38
CA ALA A 24 -15.36 -5.19 -7.60
C ALA A 24 -15.26 -6.70 -7.31
N LEU A 25 -16.36 -7.35 -6.91
CA LEU A 25 -16.39 -8.79 -6.63
C LEU A 25 -16.13 -9.63 -7.89
N LEU A 26 -16.71 -9.24 -9.03
CA LEU A 26 -16.49 -9.89 -10.33
C LEU A 26 -15.04 -9.77 -10.78
N LEU A 27 -14.45 -8.59 -10.65
CA LEU A 27 -13.03 -8.36 -10.95
C LEU A 27 -12.13 -9.20 -10.04
N LEU A 28 -12.44 -9.29 -8.75
CA LEU A 28 -11.66 -10.11 -7.82
C LEU A 28 -11.74 -11.60 -8.18
N ALA A 29 -12.94 -12.13 -8.39
CA ALA A 29 -13.15 -13.52 -8.73
C ALA A 29 -12.54 -13.89 -10.11
N GLY A 30 -12.72 -13.03 -11.10
CA GLY A 30 -12.15 -13.20 -12.44
C GLY A 30 -10.62 -13.12 -12.42
N GLY A 31 -10.05 -12.19 -11.65
CA GLY A 31 -8.60 -12.05 -11.47
C GLY A 31 -7.96 -13.29 -10.83
N ILE A 32 -8.61 -13.88 -9.82
CA ILE A 32 -8.14 -15.12 -9.17
C ILE A 32 -8.14 -16.29 -10.16
N ALA A 33 -9.28 -16.50 -10.86
CA ALA A 33 -9.43 -17.61 -11.80
C ALA A 33 -8.46 -17.51 -12.99
N TYR A 34 -8.22 -16.29 -13.48
CA TYR A 34 -7.28 -16.06 -14.58
C TYR A 34 -5.82 -16.26 -14.15
N LEU A 35 -5.41 -15.73 -12.98
CA LEU A 35 -4.04 -15.88 -12.49
C LEU A 35 -3.69 -17.31 -12.08
N SER A 36 -4.67 -18.09 -11.59
CA SER A 36 -4.43 -19.50 -11.25
C SER A 36 -4.05 -20.35 -12.45
N ASP A 37 -4.58 -20.03 -13.63
CA ASP A 37 -4.33 -20.78 -14.86
C ASP A 37 -3.09 -20.25 -15.62
N ALA A 38 -2.90 -18.92 -15.68
CA ALA A 38 -1.89 -18.31 -16.55
C ALA A 38 -0.48 -18.18 -15.94
N VAL A 39 -0.34 -18.00 -14.62
CA VAL A 39 0.94 -17.59 -13.99
C VAL A 39 1.33 -18.48 -12.80
N GLY A 40 0.36 -19.17 -12.20
CA GLY A 40 0.57 -20.14 -11.11
C GLY A 40 0.13 -19.66 -9.73
N GLY A 41 0.03 -20.59 -8.79
CA GLY A 41 -0.62 -20.39 -7.47
C GLY A 41 -0.02 -19.27 -6.60
N ARG A 42 1.27 -18.95 -6.78
CA ARG A 42 1.92 -17.84 -6.05
C ARG A 42 1.34 -16.48 -6.46
N GLN A 43 1.13 -16.24 -7.76
CA GLN A 43 0.57 -14.97 -8.24
C GLN A 43 -0.86 -14.78 -7.73
N ALA A 44 -1.66 -15.85 -7.74
CA ALA A 44 -3.02 -15.85 -7.20
C ALA A 44 -3.05 -15.53 -5.70
N SER A 45 -2.11 -16.07 -4.92
CA SER A 45 -1.99 -15.76 -3.48
C SER A 45 -1.68 -14.28 -3.21
N LEU A 46 -0.81 -13.66 -4.01
CA LEU A 46 -0.49 -12.24 -3.90
C LEU A 46 -1.69 -11.36 -4.26
N TYR A 47 -2.45 -11.75 -5.28
CA TYR A 47 -3.66 -11.07 -5.68
C TYR A 47 -4.74 -11.12 -4.59
N LEU A 48 -4.92 -12.28 -3.94
CA LEU A 48 -5.82 -12.42 -2.78
C LEU A 48 -5.42 -11.53 -1.61
N ILE A 49 -4.12 -11.47 -1.29
CA ILE A 49 -3.61 -10.60 -0.22
C ILE A 49 -3.89 -9.13 -0.56
N GLY A 50 -3.68 -8.71 -1.81
CA GLY A 50 -4.00 -7.36 -2.28
C GLY A 50 -5.50 -7.02 -2.14
N GLY A 51 -6.38 -7.95 -2.50
CA GLY A 51 -7.83 -7.79 -2.34
C GLY A 51 -8.26 -7.67 -0.87
N ALA A 52 -7.75 -8.56 -0.01
CA ALA A 52 -8.01 -8.52 1.43
C ALA A 52 -7.52 -7.21 2.07
N LEU A 53 -6.34 -6.74 1.64
CA LEU A 53 -5.76 -5.49 2.11
C LEU A 53 -6.61 -4.28 1.67
N GLY A 54 -7.13 -4.27 0.45
CA GLY A 54 -8.07 -3.24 -0.03
C GLY A 54 -9.35 -3.13 0.80
N ILE A 55 -9.95 -4.27 1.17
CA ILE A 55 -11.13 -4.32 2.06
C ILE A 55 -10.79 -3.76 3.44
N SER A 56 -9.64 -4.13 3.99
CA SER A 56 -9.18 -3.61 5.27
C SER A 56 -9.01 -2.09 5.25
N LEU A 57 -8.49 -1.51 4.16
CA LEU A 57 -8.35 -0.06 4.02
C LEU A 57 -9.71 0.63 3.89
N TYR A 58 -10.66 0.02 3.18
CA TYR A 58 -12.02 0.56 3.06
C TYR A 58 -12.75 0.65 4.41
N HIS A 59 -12.51 -0.31 5.31
CA HIS A 59 -13.06 -0.26 6.67
C HIS A 59 -12.26 0.63 7.64
N ALA A 60 -10.96 0.81 7.40
CA ALA A 60 -10.06 1.51 8.31
C ALA A 60 -9.86 3.01 7.97
N PHE A 61 -10.81 3.68 7.31
CA PHE A 61 -10.72 5.13 7.05
C PHE A 61 -10.66 5.95 8.35
N PHE A 62 -9.44 6.06 8.90
CA PHE A 62 -9.11 6.98 9.99
C PHE A 62 -9.08 8.38 9.38
N GLY A 63 -10.14 9.16 9.59
CA GLY A 63 -10.14 10.58 9.26
C GLY A 63 -9.08 11.30 10.09
N PHE A 64 -7.87 11.46 9.54
CA PHE A 64 -6.75 12.16 10.17
C PHE A 64 -7.19 13.53 10.72
N THR A 65 -8.04 14.24 9.98
CA THR A 65 -8.61 15.54 10.38
C THR A 65 -9.60 15.46 11.55
N GLY A 66 -10.38 14.39 11.67
CA GLY A 66 -11.38 14.23 12.73
C GLY A 66 -10.79 13.77 14.07
N ALA A 67 -9.83 12.85 14.02
CA ALA A 67 -9.17 12.29 15.20
C ALA A 67 -8.27 13.32 15.89
N TYR A 68 -7.46 14.07 15.13
CA TYR A 68 -6.62 15.14 15.68
C TYR A 68 -7.46 16.28 16.26
N ARG A 69 -8.58 16.64 15.62
CA ARG A 69 -9.46 17.69 16.15
C ARG A 69 -10.03 17.32 17.52
N ARG A 70 -10.48 16.08 17.72
CA ARG A 70 -10.99 15.60 19.02
C ARG A 70 -9.89 15.47 20.07
N LEU A 71 -8.67 15.15 19.65
CA LEU A 71 -7.50 15.16 20.55
C LEU A 71 -7.25 16.58 21.09
N PHE A 72 -7.25 17.60 20.22
CA PHE A 72 -7.00 18.98 20.64
C PHE A 72 -8.20 19.66 21.31
N ALA A 73 -9.43 19.37 20.90
CA ALA A 73 -10.63 20.02 21.41
C ALA A 73 -11.18 19.38 22.71
N GLU A 74 -11.08 18.05 22.84
CA GLU A 74 -11.68 17.31 23.96
C GLU A 74 -10.63 16.58 24.82
N GLY A 75 -9.35 16.58 24.42
CA GLY A 75 -8.29 15.82 25.10
C GLY A 75 -8.40 14.29 24.95
N ARG A 76 -9.35 13.80 24.14
CA ARG A 76 -9.64 12.36 24.01
C ARG A 76 -8.91 11.75 22.82
N GLY A 77 -7.75 11.16 23.07
CA GLY A 77 -6.89 10.54 22.05
C GLY A 77 -7.24 9.10 21.64
N SER A 78 -8.45 8.60 21.91
CA SER A 78 -8.82 7.20 21.61
C SER A 78 -8.70 6.86 20.12
N GLY A 79 -9.08 7.78 19.24
CA GLY A 79 -8.93 7.61 17.78
C GLY A 79 -7.47 7.59 17.32
N VAL A 80 -6.60 8.40 17.94
CA VAL A 80 -5.17 8.46 17.61
C VAL A 80 -4.44 7.20 18.09
N ARG A 81 -4.78 6.68 19.27
CA ARG A 81 -4.23 5.42 19.77
C ARG A 81 -4.62 4.22 18.90
N ALA A 82 -5.87 4.14 18.44
CA ALA A 82 -6.32 3.08 17.54
C ALA A 82 -5.53 3.10 16.21
N GLN A 83 -5.23 4.28 15.69
CA GLN A 83 -4.47 4.44 14.45
C GLN A 83 -3.00 4.00 14.61
N LEU A 84 -2.36 4.36 15.73
CA LEU A 84 -1.00 3.93 16.04
C LEU A 84 -0.91 2.41 16.25
N ILE A 85 -1.89 1.81 16.92
CA ILE A 85 -1.94 0.35 17.12
C ILE A 85 -2.11 -0.38 15.77
N MET A 86 -2.98 0.12 14.90
CA MET A 86 -3.19 -0.45 13.57
C MET A 86 -1.92 -0.35 12.70
N LEU A 87 -1.24 0.80 12.72
CA LEU A 87 0.04 0.97 12.02
C LEU A 87 1.14 0.06 12.57
N ALA A 88 1.23 -0.08 13.89
CA ALA A 88 2.19 -0.97 14.53
C ALA A 88 1.93 -2.44 14.17
N ALA A 89 0.66 -2.87 14.15
CA ALA A 89 0.27 -4.20 13.74
C ALA A 89 0.60 -4.47 12.26
N ALA A 90 0.31 -3.51 11.37
CA ALA A 90 0.67 -3.61 9.96
C ALA A 90 2.20 -3.71 9.77
N SER A 91 2.96 -2.88 10.48
CA SER A 91 4.43 -2.90 10.45
C SER A 91 5.00 -4.25 10.94
N LEU A 92 4.45 -4.80 12.03
CA LEU A 92 4.83 -6.12 12.55
C LEU A 92 4.45 -7.26 11.60
N ALA A 93 3.40 -7.11 10.79
CA ALA A 93 3.06 -8.09 9.77
C ALA A 93 3.97 -7.98 8.53
N PHE A 94 4.31 -6.76 8.10
CA PHE A 94 5.17 -6.53 6.93
C PHE A 94 6.65 -6.83 7.19
N ALA A 95 7.18 -6.52 8.37
CA ALA A 95 8.59 -6.74 8.70
C ALA A 95 9.08 -8.20 8.47
N PRO A 96 8.40 -9.26 8.97
CA PRO A 96 8.77 -10.63 8.68
C PRO A 96 8.49 -11.01 7.22
N LEU A 97 7.47 -10.42 6.59
CA LEU A 97 7.17 -10.62 5.17
C LEU A 97 8.36 -10.18 4.29
N LEU A 98 8.96 -9.02 4.59
CA LEU A 98 10.16 -8.54 3.89
C LEU A 98 11.42 -9.33 4.27
N GLY A 99 11.59 -9.71 5.55
CA GLY A 99 12.73 -10.52 6.00
C GLY A 99 12.77 -11.93 5.40
N SER A 100 11.60 -12.53 5.20
CA SER A 100 11.44 -13.82 4.51
C SER A 100 11.59 -13.74 2.99
N GLY A 101 11.64 -12.53 2.42
CA GLY A 101 11.94 -12.25 1.02
C GLY A 101 13.39 -12.58 0.60
N SER A 102 14.26 -12.98 1.53
CA SER A 102 15.61 -13.47 1.20
C SER A 102 15.64 -14.80 0.41
N ILE A 103 14.47 -15.44 0.20
CA ILE A 103 14.30 -16.56 -0.73
C ILE A 103 14.15 -16.08 -2.21
N PHE A 104 14.18 -14.77 -2.48
CA PHE A 104 14.35 -14.25 -3.84
C PHE A 104 15.83 -14.20 -4.21
N GLY A 105 16.36 -15.37 -4.59
CA GLY A 105 17.63 -15.46 -5.30
C GLY A 105 17.62 -14.57 -6.56
N ASN A 106 18.78 -13.96 -6.83
CA ASN A 106 19.20 -13.35 -8.11
C ASN A 106 19.01 -11.83 -8.32
N TYR A 107 18.80 -11.00 -7.29
CA TYR A 107 19.01 -9.54 -7.43
C TYR A 107 20.26 -9.03 -6.71
N ALA A 108 20.69 -9.71 -5.64
CA ALA A 108 21.90 -9.34 -4.90
C ALA A 108 23.20 -9.63 -5.66
N GLU A 109 23.25 -10.67 -6.51
CA GLU A 109 24.40 -10.92 -7.38
C GLU A 109 24.47 -9.94 -8.57
N ALA A 110 23.31 -9.60 -9.17
CA ALA A 110 23.26 -8.63 -10.27
C ALA A 110 23.70 -7.22 -9.82
N LEU A 111 23.28 -6.77 -8.62
CA LEU A 111 23.78 -5.52 -8.04
C LEU A 111 25.25 -5.61 -7.62
N ARG A 112 25.76 -6.77 -7.19
CA ARG A 112 27.20 -6.94 -6.94
C ARG A 112 28.01 -6.78 -8.22
N LEU A 113 27.54 -7.28 -9.36
CA LEU A 113 28.24 -7.13 -10.64
C LEU A 113 28.17 -5.68 -11.17
N LEU A 114 27.02 -5.00 -11.07
CA LEU A 114 26.92 -3.58 -11.44
C LEU A 114 27.70 -2.64 -10.50
N CYS A 115 27.71 -2.93 -9.20
CA CYS A 115 28.36 -2.06 -8.22
C CYS A 115 29.89 -2.23 -8.20
N THR A 116 30.42 -3.43 -8.50
CA THR A 116 31.87 -3.63 -8.61
C THR A 116 32.45 -2.89 -9.84
N GLU A 117 31.70 -2.81 -10.94
CA GLU A 117 32.14 -2.06 -12.12
C GLU A 117 32.07 -0.53 -11.89
N SER A 118 31.02 -0.03 -11.23
CA SER A 118 30.93 1.39 -10.85
C SER A 118 31.98 1.83 -9.82
N ILE A 119 32.26 1.05 -8.76
CA ILE A 119 33.23 1.44 -7.72
C ILE A 119 34.68 1.50 -8.23
N VAL A 120 35.04 0.70 -9.24
CA VAL A 120 36.37 0.77 -9.86
C VAL A 120 36.52 2.01 -10.73
N LEU A 121 35.47 2.42 -11.46
CA LEU A 121 35.45 3.68 -12.19
C LEU A 121 35.42 4.89 -11.24
N ASP A 122 34.75 4.78 -10.10
CA ASP A 122 34.73 5.82 -9.09
C ASP A 122 36.11 6.04 -8.41
N GLY A 123 36.81 4.96 -8.07
CA GLY A 123 38.17 5.04 -7.52
C GLY A 123 39.24 5.46 -8.54
N LEU A 124 39.03 5.19 -9.83
CA LEU A 124 39.99 5.56 -10.89
C LEU A 124 39.95 7.06 -11.22
N TYR A 125 38.78 7.72 -11.16
CA TYR A 125 38.72 9.16 -11.40
C TYR A 125 39.37 9.98 -10.28
N GLU A 126 39.25 9.57 -9.01
CA GLU A 126 39.93 10.26 -7.90
C GLU A 126 41.46 10.07 -7.98
N CYS A 127 41.93 8.89 -8.41
CA CYS A 127 43.36 8.64 -8.62
C CYS A 127 43.95 9.45 -9.79
N ILE A 128 43.20 9.65 -10.89
CA ILE A 128 43.67 10.44 -12.03
C ILE A 128 43.66 11.95 -11.73
N LEU A 129 42.69 12.44 -10.95
CA LEU A 129 42.61 13.87 -10.62
C LEU A 129 43.64 14.30 -9.56
N CYS A 130 44.15 13.37 -8.74
CA CYS A 130 45.22 13.66 -7.77
C CYS A 130 46.64 13.52 -8.35
N ALA A 131 46.78 12.95 -9.56
CA ALA A 131 48.08 12.73 -10.22
C ALA A 131 48.40 13.74 -11.34
N CYS A 132 47.55 14.75 -11.55
CA CYS A 132 47.76 15.87 -12.48
C CYS A 132 47.84 17.17 -11.69
#